data_AF-A0A3A8PRC3-F1
#
_entry.id   AF-A0A3A8PRC3-F1
#
_cell.length_a   1.000
_cell.length_b   1.000
_cell.length_c   1.000
_cell.angle_alpha   90.00
_cell.angle_beta   90.00
_cell.angle_gamma   90.00
#
_symmetry.space_group_name_H-M   'P 1'
#
loop_
_entity.id
_entity.type
_entity.pdbx_description
1 polymer ?
#
loop_
_entity_poly.entity_id
_entity_poly.type
_entity_poly.pdbx_seq_one_letter_code
_entity_poly.pdbx_strand_id
1 'polypeptide(L)'
;MADDSLEQEAGLVVEALNLLTVLAAPRLYERWCTQAPAEELHAVLQSRMAALAAYCAKAWGSPDADRFRSAAPKVQTLAEFLAAAPLGNLMDSNWNAQARECLDALGIPVPPGGWEAFEGLPASDE
;
A
#
# COMPACT_ATOMS: atom_id res chain seq x y z
N MET A 1 21.50 13.86 -12.95
CA MET A 1 21.49 12.38 -12.98
C MET A 1 21.28 11.75 -11.61
N ALA A 2 21.69 12.36 -10.49
CA ALA A 2 21.29 11.87 -9.15
C ALA A 2 19.89 12.36 -8.74
N ASP A 3 19.52 13.60 -9.10
CA ASP A 3 18.18 14.17 -8.87
C ASP A 3 17.05 13.33 -9.53
N ASP A 4 17.18 13.03 -10.83
CA ASP A 4 16.13 12.30 -11.57
C ASP A 4 15.84 10.92 -10.95
N SER A 5 16.87 10.25 -10.41
CA SER A 5 16.72 8.93 -9.79
C SER A 5 16.02 9.00 -8.43
N LEU A 6 16.17 10.12 -7.71
CA LEU A 6 15.61 10.31 -6.37
C LEU A 6 14.15 10.78 -6.47
N GLU A 7 13.85 11.65 -7.44
CA GLU A 7 12.48 12.04 -7.79
C GLU A 7 11.67 10.84 -8.28
N GLN A 8 12.28 9.97 -9.09
CA GLN A 8 11.63 8.75 -9.55
C GLN A 8 11.36 7.77 -8.40
N GLU A 9 12.29 7.60 -7.45
CA GLU A 9 12.08 6.76 -6.26
C GLU A 9 10.98 7.34 -5.37
N ALA A 10 10.94 8.65 -5.17
CA ALA A 10 9.87 9.32 -4.42
C ALA A 10 8.49 9.14 -5.06
N GLY A 11 8.40 9.24 -6.39
CA GLY A 11 7.16 8.98 -7.13
C GLY A 11 6.64 7.55 -6.91
N LEU A 12 7.52 6.55 -7.00
CA LEU A 12 7.16 5.15 -6.76
C LEU A 12 6.68 4.90 -5.33
N VAL A 13 7.29 5.56 -4.33
CA VAL A 13 6.89 5.44 -2.93
C VAL A 13 5.51 6.06 -2.69
N VAL A 14 5.23 7.23 -3.28
CA VAL A 14 3.90 7.86 -3.19
C VAL A 14 2.84 6.98 -3.85
N GLU A 15 3.12 6.45 -5.04
CA GLU A 15 2.22 5.52 -5.71
C GLU A 15 1.97 4.27 -4.86
N ALA A 16 3.00 3.74 -4.21
CA ALA A 16 2.87 2.60 -3.32
C ALA A 16 2.01 2.92 -2.09
N LEU A 17 2.19 4.07 -1.45
CA LEU A 17 1.36 4.49 -0.31
C LEU A 17 -0.12 4.66 -0.71
N ASN A 18 -0.37 5.22 -1.90
CA ASN A 18 -1.72 5.33 -2.44
C ASN A 18 -2.35 3.95 -2.69
N LEU A 19 -1.61 3.03 -3.29
CA LEU A 19 -2.08 1.65 -3.50
C LEU A 19 -2.31 0.92 -2.17
N LEU A 20 -1.46 1.13 -1.17
CA LEU A 20 -1.64 0.57 0.16
C LEU A 20 -2.92 1.12 0.83
N THR A 21 -3.23 2.40 0.61
CA THR A 21 -4.49 3.02 1.07
C THR A 21 -5.70 2.44 0.34
N VAL A 22 -5.61 2.20 -0.97
CA VAL A 22 -6.66 1.52 -1.74
C VAL A 22 -6.86 0.10 -1.23
N LEU A 23 -5.78 -0.65 -1.00
CA LEU A 23 -5.82 -2.00 -0.43
C LEU A 23 -6.41 -2.04 0.98
N ALA A 24 -6.30 -0.97 1.76
CA ALA A 24 -6.87 -0.88 3.10
C ALA A 24 -8.40 -0.61 3.09
N ALA A 25 -8.95 -0.24 1.94
CA ALA A 25 -10.34 0.15 1.71
C ALA A 25 -11.02 -0.83 0.73
N PRO A 26 -11.69 -1.89 1.22
CA PRO A 26 -12.19 -3.00 0.41
C PRO A 26 -12.98 -2.58 -0.84
N ARG A 27 -13.86 -1.59 -0.73
CA ARG A 27 -14.72 -1.13 -1.84
C ARG A 27 -13.95 -0.29 -2.85
N LEU A 28 -12.97 0.48 -2.40
CA LEU A 28 -12.07 1.18 -3.31
C LEU A 28 -11.20 0.19 -4.06
N TYR A 29 -10.73 -0.85 -3.36
CA TYR A 29 -9.98 -1.93 -3.96
C TYR A 29 -10.81 -2.69 -5.02
N GLU A 30 -12.05 -3.07 -4.71
CA GLU A 30 -12.98 -3.68 -5.67
C GLU A 30 -13.16 -2.81 -6.92
N ARG A 31 -13.39 -1.50 -6.75
CA ARG A 31 -13.50 -0.56 -7.89
C ARG A 31 -12.19 -0.49 -8.68
N TRP A 32 -11.05 -0.42 -8.00
CA TRP A 32 -9.73 -0.37 -8.63
C TRP A 32 -9.47 -1.62 -9.47
N CYS A 33 -9.88 -2.80 -8.99
CA CYS A 33 -9.80 -4.07 -9.74
C CYS A 33 -10.57 -4.08 -11.07
N THR A 34 -11.48 -3.13 -11.30
CA THR A 34 -12.21 -3.00 -12.57
C THR A 34 -11.57 -2.02 -13.57
N GLN A 35 -10.51 -1.30 -13.17
CA GLN A 35 -9.95 -0.22 -13.99
C GLN A 35 -9.01 -0.71 -15.10
N ALA A 36 -8.41 -1.89 -14.96
CA ALA A 36 -7.48 -2.48 -15.91
C ALA A 36 -7.47 -4.01 -15.83
N PRO A 37 -6.84 -4.72 -16.78
CA PRO A 37 -6.67 -6.17 -16.71
C PRO A 37 -5.93 -6.62 -15.45
N ALA A 38 -6.32 -7.78 -14.90
CA ALA A 38 -5.76 -8.30 -13.65
C ALA A 38 -4.23 -8.46 -13.68
N GLU A 39 -3.66 -8.84 -14.84
CA GLU A 39 -2.21 -8.96 -15.04
C GLU A 39 -1.48 -7.62 -14.85
N GLU A 40 -2.03 -6.53 -15.41
CA GLU A 40 -1.46 -5.19 -15.28
C GLU A 40 -1.56 -4.70 -13.83
N LEU A 41 -2.72 -4.89 -13.21
CA LEU A 41 -2.95 -4.53 -11.81
C LEU A 41 -2.02 -5.29 -10.87
N HIS A 42 -1.84 -6.59 -11.10
CA HIS A 42 -0.94 -7.42 -10.31
C HIS A 42 0.52 -6.98 -10.44
N ALA A 43 0.98 -6.70 -11.67
CA ALA A 43 2.32 -6.18 -11.92
C ALA A 43 2.56 -4.82 -11.24
N VAL A 44 1.57 -3.93 -11.28
CA VAL A 44 1.63 -2.63 -10.58
C VAL A 44 1.74 -2.82 -9.07
N LEU A 45 0.86 -3.63 -8.48
CA LEU A 45 0.91 -3.93 -7.04
C LEU A 45 2.27 -4.48 -6.61
N GLN A 46 2.76 -5.49 -7.33
CA GLN A 46 4.04 -6.11 -7.02
C GLN A 46 5.19 -5.10 -7.11
N SER A 47 5.27 -4.34 -8.20
CA SER A 47 6.33 -3.35 -8.43
C SER A 47 6.34 -2.29 -7.33
N ARG A 48 5.18 -1.74 -6.98
CA ARG A 48 5.07 -0.64 -6.00
C ARG A 48 5.31 -1.10 -4.57
N MET A 49 4.79 -2.26 -4.18
CA MET A 49 5.04 -2.79 -2.84
C MET A 49 6.50 -3.19 -2.63
N ALA A 50 7.16 -3.74 -3.66
CA ALA A 50 8.60 -4.01 -3.61
C ALA A 50 9.42 -2.71 -3.48
N ALA A 51 9.06 -1.66 -4.22
CA ALA A 51 9.70 -0.35 -4.10
C ALA A 51 9.54 0.25 -2.70
N LEU A 52 8.33 0.17 -2.13
CA LEU A 52 8.06 0.64 -0.76
C LEU A 52 8.85 -0.13 0.28
N ALA A 53 8.90 -1.46 0.19
CA ALA A 53 9.70 -2.29 1.10
C ALA A 53 11.18 -1.92 1.06
N ALA A 54 11.75 -1.74 -0.15
CA ALA A 54 13.13 -1.33 -0.34
C ALA A 54 13.40 0.07 0.23
N TYR A 55 12.48 1.02 0.02
CA TYR A 55 12.57 2.36 0.59
C TYR A 55 12.56 2.32 2.12
N CYS A 56 11.62 1.57 2.71
CA CYS A 56 11.51 1.41 4.16
C CYS A 56 12.78 0.81 4.78
N ALA A 57 13.40 -0.16 4.11
CA ALA A 57 14.66 -0.76 4.56
C ALA A 57 15.85 0.21 4.50
N LYS A 58 15.92 1.04 3.46
CA LYS A 58 16.98 2.05 3.29
C LYS A 58 16.86 3.18 4.32
N ALA A 59 15.65 3.72 4.47
CA ALA A 59 15.30 4.79 5.41
C ALA A 59 16.33 5.96 5.41
N TRP A 60 16.73 6.45 4.22
CA TRP A 60 17.82 7.41 4.06
C TRP A 60 17.57 8.75 4.77
N GLY A 61 18.19 8.93 5.94
CA GLY A 61 18.22 10.22 6.65
C GLY A 61 16.85 10.75 7.10
N SER A 62 15.79 9.94 7.00
CA SER A 62 14.45 10.33 7.44
C SER A 62 14.44 10.54 8.97
N PRO A 63 13.75 11.58 9.48
CA PRO A 63 13.50 11.70 10.92
C PRO A 63 12.72 10.49 11.47
N ASP A 64 11.96 9.80 10.62
CA ASP A 64 11.20 8.59 10.94
C ASP A 64 11.93 7.29 10.54
N ALA A 65 13.25 7.34 10.34
CA ALA A 65 14.00 6.20 9.78
C ALA A 65 13.82 4.89 10.56
N ASP A 66 13.79 4.95 11.89
CA ASP A 66 13.60 3.75 12.72
C ASP A 66 12.19 3.17 12.60
N ARG A 67 11.17 4.02 12.42
CA ARG A 67 9.81 3.59 12.12
C ARG A 67 9.79 2.85 10.78
N PHE A 68 10.38 3.46 9.75
CA PHE A 68 10.40 2.86 8.41
C PHE A 68 11.14 1.52 8.38
N ARG A 69 12.30 1.41 9.03
CA ARG A 69 13.02 0.13 9.13
C ARG A 69 12.22 -0.93 9.89
N SER A 70 11.49 -0.52 10.93
CA SER A 70 10.62 -1.42 11.70
C SER A 70 9.39 -1.87 10.90
N ALA A 71 8.88 -1.02 9.99
CA ALA A 71 7.76 -1.32 9.12
C ALA A 71 8.16 -2.17 7.90
N ALA A 72 9.41 -2.06 7.44
CA ALA A 72 9.93 -2.77 6.27
C ALA A 72 9.57 -4.28 6.20
N PRO A 73 9.73 -5.10 7.27
CA PRO A 73 9.37 -6.53 7.21
C PRO A 73 7.87 -6.76 6.99
N LYS A 74 6.99 -5.91 7.54
CA LYS A 74 5.53 -5.99 7.32
C LYS A 74 5.18 -5.68 5.87
N VAL A 75 5.75 -4.60 5.34
CA VAL A 75 5.55 -4.20 3.93
C VAL A 75 6.08 -5.27 2.99
N GLN A 76 7.26 -5.83 3.28
CA GLN A 76 7.84 -6.92 2.50
C GLN A 76 6.96 -8.17 2.52
N THR A 77 6.45 -8.56 3.69
CA THR A 77 5.53 -9.70 3.82
C THR A 77 4.28 -9.50 2.96
N LEU A 78 3.68 -8.31 2.98
CA LEU A 78 2.55 -7.98 2.12
C LEU A 78 2.93 -8.05 0.63
N ALA A 79 4.09 -7.52 0.24
CA ALA A 79 4.58 -7.58 -1.14
C ALA A 79 4.75 -9.02 -1.64
N GLU A 80 5.28 -9.90 -0.79
CA GLU A 80 5.45 -11.33 -1.08
C GLU A 80 4.10 -12.05 -1.21
N PHE A 81 3.14 -11.76 -0.33
CA PHE A 81 1.78 -12.29 -0.43
C PHE A 81 1.08 -11.86 -1.72
N LEU A 82 1.21 -10.59 -2.10
CA LEU A 82 0.66 -10.06 -3.34
C LEU A 82 1.30 -10.73 -4.56
N ALA A 83 2.62 -10.90 -4.56
CA ALA A 83 3.34 -11.56 -5.65
C ALA A 83 2.94 -13.03 -5.83
N ALA A 84 2.61 -13.73 -4.73
CA ALA A 84 2.17 -15.12 -4.76
C ALA A 84 0.68 -15.31 -5.09
N ALA A 85 -0.09 -14.23 -5.17
CA ALA A 85 -1.53 -14.28 -5.39
C ALA A 85 -1.89 -14.77 -6.81
N PRO A 86 -2.90 -15.65 -6.98
CA PRO A 86 -3.39 -16.01 -8.30
C PRO A 86 -4.00 -14.80 -9.01
N LEU A 87 -3.67 -14.61 -10.28
CA LEU A 87 -4.17 -13.49 -11.10
C LEU A 87 -5.71 -13.40 -11.17
N GLY A 88 -6.40 -14.55 -11.09
CA GLY A 88 -7.87 -14.60 -11.09
C GLY A 88 -8.55 -14.20 -9.77
N ASN A 89 -7.79 -14.07 -8.67
CA ASN A 89 -8.32 -13.96 -7.31
C ASN A 89 -7.96 -12.63 -6.63
N LEU A 90 -7.63 -11.59 -7.41
CA LEU A 90 -7.38 -10.25 -6.85
C LEU A 90 -8.56 -9.80 -5.97
N MET A 91 -9.81 -9.99 -6.42
CA MET A 91 -11.00 -9.62 -5.66
C MET A 91 -11.29 -10.47 -4.41
N ASP A 92 -10.78 -11.70 -4.34
CA ASP A 92 -11.04 -12.63 -3.22
C ASP A 92 -10.02 -12.53 -2.08
N SER A 93 -9.01 -11.69 -2.25
CA SER A 93 -7.87 -11.67 -1.36
C SER A 93 -8.10 -10.72 -0.19
N ASN A 94 -8.15 -11.26 1.04
CA ASN A 94 -8.36 -10.50 2.26
C ASN A 94 -7.09 -9.74 2.71
N TRP A 95 -6.62 -8.79 1.89
CA TRP A 95 -5.43 -7.98 2.14
C TRP A 95 -5.68 -6.73 2.97
N ASN A 96 -6.95 -6.38 3.18
CA ASN A 96 -7.34 -5.13 3.84
C ASN A 96 -6.72 -4.97 5.22
N ALA A 97 -6.72 -6.03 6.03
CA ALA A 97 -6.13 -5.99 7.37
C ALA A 97 -4.62 -5.78 7.33
N GLN A 98 -3.90 -6.51 6.47
CA GLN A 98 -2.44 -6.39 6.34
C GLN A 98 -2.03 -5.03 5.77
N ALA A 99 -2.82 -4.47 4.85
CA ALA A 99 -2.61 -3.14 4.32
C ALA A 99 -2.76 -2.07 5.42
N ARG A 100 -3.80 -2.18 6.25
CA ARG A 100 -4.00 -1.31 7.43
C ARG A 100 -2.87 -1.42 8.43
N GLU A 101 -2.39 -2.62 8.72
CA GLU A 101 -1.22 -2.82 9.59
C GLU A 101 0.06 -2.20 9.03
N CYS A 102 0.25 -2.26 7.70
CA CYS A 102 1.39 -1.61 7.06
C CYS A 102 1.29 -0.09 7.16
N LEU A 103 0.10 0.49 6.94
CA LEU A 103 -0.14 1.94 7.09
C LEU A 103 0.13 2.40 8.53
N ASP A 104 -0.39 1.68 9.51
CA ASP A 104 -0.15 1.97 10.93
C ASP A 104 1.34 1.90 11.28
N ALA A 105 2.04 0.86 10.83
CA ALA A 105 3.48 0.72 11.03
C ALA A 105 4.29 1.84 10.36
N LEU A 106 3.81 2.39 9.24
CA LEU A 106 4.40 3.54 8.55
C LEU A 106 4.03 4.88 9.21
N GLY A 107 3.14 4.87 10.20
CA GLY A 107 2.66 6.08 10.89
C GLY A 107 1.60 6.84 10.11
N ILE A 108 0.96 6.20 9.13
CA ILE A 108 -0.18 6.76 8.41
C ILE A 108 -1.43 6.52 9.24
N PRO A 109 -2.10 7.58 9.74
CA PRO A 109 -3.24 7.42 10.62
C PRO A 109 -4.45 6.86 9.87
N VAL A 110 -5.36 6.24 10.62
CA VAL A 110 -6.70 5.89 10.13
C VAL A 110 -7.39 7.17 9.64
N PRO A 111 -8.11 7.13 8.49
CA PRO A 111 -8.84 8.28 8.00
C PRO A 111 -9.84 8.84 9.04
N PRO A 112 -10.09 10.17 9.05
CA PRO A 112 -11.11 10.75 9.91
C PRO A 112 -12.48 10.10 9.69
N GLY A 113 -13.13 9.66 10.78
CA GLY A 113 -14.40 8.94 10.70
C GLY A 113 -14.29 7.44 10.36
N GLY A 114 -13.08 6.90 10.25
CA GLY A 114 -12.84 5.48 9.97
C GLY A 114 -12.73 5.15 8.48
N TRP A 115 -12.37 3.90 8.20
CA TRP A 115 -12.23 3.40 6.82
C TRP A 115 -13.58 3.38 6.08
N GLU A 116 -14.66 3.10 6.81
CA GLU A 116 -16.02 3.11 6.29
C GLU A 116 -16.41 4.51 5.78
N ALA A 117 -16.12 5.55 6.56
CA ALA A 117 -16.36 6.94 6.16
C ALA A 117 -15.48 7.36 4.98
N PHE A 118 -14.22 6.92 4.97
CA PHE A 118 -13.31 7.13 3.85
C PHE A 118 -13.83 6.51 2.54
N GLU A 119 -14.50 5.36 2.64
CA GLU A 119 -15.15 4.67 1.52
C GLU A 119 -16.51 5.28 1.13
N GLY A 120 -16.91 6.38 1.79
CA GLY A 120 -18.14 7.14 1.51
C GLY A 120 -19.39 6.57 2.16
N LEU A 121 -19.26 5.72 3.19
CA LEU A 121 -20.38 5.40 4.06
C LEU A 121 -20.61 6.53 5.07
N PRO A 122 -21.86 6.74 5.54
CA PRO A 122 -22.04 7.54 6.74
C PRO A 122 -21.20 6.93 7.87
N ALA A 123 -20.55 7.78 8.66
CA ALA A 123 -20.01 7.34 9.94
C ALA A 123 -21.18 6.67 10.68
N SER A 124 -20.97 5.45 11.17
CA SER A 124 -21.94 4.87 12.08
C SER A 124 -21.87 5.72 13.34
N ASP A 125 -22.82 6.66 13.47
CA ASP A 125 -23.09 7.39 14.69
C ASP A 125 -23.41 6.33 15.77
N GLU A 126 -22.41 6.00 16.59
CA GLU A 126 -22.58 5.40 17.91
C GLU A 126 -22.26 6.43 19.00
#